data_AF-A0A507C0T1-F1
#
_entry.id   AF-A0A507C0T1-F1
#
_cell.length_a   1.000
_cell.length_b   1.000
_cell.length_c   1.000
_cell.angle_alpha   90.00
_cell.angle_beta   90.00
_cell.angle_gamma   90.00
#
_symmetry.space_group_name_H-M   'P 1'
#
loop_
_entity.id
_entity.type
_entity.pdbx_description
1 polymer ?
#
loop_
_entity_poly.entity_id
_entity_poly.type
_entity_poly.pdbx_seq_one_letter_code
_entity_poly.pdbx_strand_id
1 'polypeptide(L)'
;MEEPPNLDCAKGLPIQTNQPLYTFEKDGFTFREITTQEELKEAFALRYRIICERLHWVEGDVLRGLEYDEFDPYSYHFGCYSNHYLVGYLRFTRETAPCGIMTRKYFTELIQRDPKFTPEEVVDLSRILVDMEAINRKKPLIHKILGGLFRLTFLRTRNLHSPAPVYGYLVTNPLMLKGLRWTFGCKVREMGHAKTSDGKITYSAYMSLPGSLFYRAKMALASSREIKKQYSTESLFDDNSRSKLERQKSTPDKILTKQHSIPTNILDTRPYSPDPTTASSSQPPSPYPSPLNKYNSFAGSRANSVHSVASSFDSSTEMSSESPPTDNNAFGSIQMMPKVEAPGEYAITLFLDRRISYEFKFIVDGIWRCSTEFPTVSDNQGNVNNVLAESTSPTSPNKRRTSSVPRELAAQ
;
A
#
# COMPACT_ATOMS: atom_id res chain seq x y z
N MET A 1 2.23 -21.38 -15.20
CA MET A 1 2.22 -20.74 -13.87
C MET A 1 1.99 -19.26 -14.13
N GLU A 2 0.79 -18.75 -13.84
CA GLU A 2 0.49 -17.32 -14.03
C GLU A 2 1.26 -16.51 -12.99
N GLU A 3 1.92 -15.44 -13.42
CA GLU A 3 2.51 -14.46 -12.51
C GLU A 3 1.41 -13.82 -11.64
N PRO A 4 1.71 -13.36 -10.41
CA PRO A 4 0.76 -12.53 -9.68
C PRO A 4 0.29 -11.40 -10.60
N PRO A 5 -0.98 -10.97 -10.54
CA PRO A 5 -1.49 -9.92 -11.40
C PRO A 5 -0.49 -8.76 -11.38
N ASN A 6 0.04 -8.42 -12.55
CA ASN A 6 1.04 -7.36 -12.65
C ASN A 6 0.43 -6.10 -12.02
N LEU A 7 0.94 -5.69 -10.86
CA LEU A 7 0.46 -4.55 -10.08
C LEU A 7 0.80 -3.22 -10.75
N ASP A 8 1.48 -3.24 -11.91
CA ASP A 8 1.40 -2.16 -12.91
C ASP A 8 -0.06 -1.86 -13.32
N CYS A 9 -1.02 -2.73 -12.96
CA CYS A 9 -2.46 -2.50 -13.05
C CYS A 9 -3.04 -1.56 -11.97
N ALA A 10 -2.24 -0.91 -11.12
CA ALA A 10 -2.62 0.29 -10.39
C ALA A 10 -2.89 1.51 -11.33
N LYS A 11 -3.40 1.25 -12.54
CA LYS A 11 -3.66 2.14 -13.69
C LYS A 11 -4.64 3.30 -13.41
N GLY A 12 -5.10 3.48 -12.17
CA GLY A 12 -5.93 4.61 -11.76
C GLY A 12 -5.20 5.65 -10.92
N LEU A 13 -4.08 5.28 -10.27
CA LEU A 13 -3.23 6.23 -9.57
C LEU A 13 -1.92 6.24 -10.35
N PRO A 14 -1.60 7.30 -11.13
CA PRO A 14 -0.30 7.39 -11.74
C PRO A 14 0.73 7.15 -10.64
N ILE A 15 1.62 6.16 -10.84
CA ILE A 15 2.89 6.12 -10.14
C ILE A 15 3.56 7.42 -10.57
N GLN A 16 3.28 8.50 -9.83
CA GLN A 16 3.85 9.80 -10.10
C GLN A 16 5.29 9.65 -9.67
N THR A 17 6.14 9.29 -10.64
CA THR A 17 7.59 9.12 -10.51
C THR A 17 8.30 10.37 -9.97
N ASN A 18 7.58 11.50 -9.85
CA ASN A 18 8.02 12.76 -9.28
C ASN A 18 7.46 13.09 -7.88
N GLN A 19 6.67 12.21 -7.24
CA GLN A 19 6.23 12.42 -5.87
C GLN A 19 7.36 12.09 -4.89
N PRO A 20 7.58 12.89 -3.84
CA PRO A 20 8.59 12.58 -2.84
C PRO A 20 8.23 11.28 -2.13
N LEU A 21 9.12 10.29 -2.22
CA LEU A 21 9.02 9.06 -1.45
C LEU A 21 9.13 9.41 0.04
N TYR A 22 8.09 9.15 0.84
CA TYR A 22 8.19 9.36 2.29
C TYR A 22 9.03 8.26 2.88
N THR A 23 10.25 8.59 3.26
CA THR A 23 11.12 7.70 4.04
C THR A 23 11.67 8.47 5.24
N PHE A 24 11.68 7.84 6.42
CA PHE A 24 12.41 8.34 7.57
C PHE A 24 12.85 7.22 8.49
N GLU A 25 13.91 7.45 9.24
CA GLU A 25 14.40 6.53 10.26
C GLU A 25 14.07 7.04 11.66
N LYS A 26 13.74 6.13 12.58
CA LYS A 26 13.52 6.45 13.99
C LYS A 26 13.72 5.21 14.85
N ASP A 27 14.55 5.34 15.89
CA ASP A 27 14.77 4.30 16.91
C ASP A 27 15.18 2.93 16.33
N GLY A 28 16.00 2.91 15.26
CA GLY A 28 16.42 1.67 14.59
C GLY A 28 15.38 1.05 13.67
N PHE A 29 14.31 1.78 13.35
CA PHE A 29 13.33 1.40 12.33
C PHE A 29 13.38 2.35 11.13
N THR A 30 13.20 1.80 9.94
CA THR A 30 13.02 2.56 8.70
C THR A 30 11.54 2.51 8.32
N PHE A 31 10.91 3.67 8.20
CA PHE A 31 9.52 3.82 7.80
C PHE A 31 9.50 4.35 6.38
N ARG A 32 8.80 3.67 5.47
CA ARG A 32 8.64 4.17 4.10
C ARG A 32 7.32 3.81 3.42
N GLU A 33 6.94 4.61 2.45
CA GLU A 33 5.97 4.21 1.43
C GLU A 33 6.59 3.10 0.58
N ILE A 34 5.85 2.02 0.37
CA ILE A 34 6.23 0.87 -0.44
C ILE A 34 5.92 1.22 -1.89
N THR A 35 6.93 1.14 -2.75
CA THR A 35 6.81 1.55 -4.16
C THR A 35 7.33 0.52 -5.15
N THR A 36 8.07 -0.49 -4.71
CA THR A 36 8.55 -1.56 -5.61
C THR A 36 7.70 -2.81 -5.49
N GLN A 37 7.70 -3.63 -6.54
CA GLN A 37 6.94 -4.85 -6.59
C GLN A 37 7.45 -5.90 -5.59
N GLU A 38 8.76 -5.91 -5.35
CA GLU A 38 9.42 -6.78 -4.37
C GLU A 38 8.95 -6.46 -2.95
N GLU A 39 8.97 -5.18 -2.58
CA GLU A 39 8.48 -4.71 -1.28
C GLU A 39 6.98 -4.99 -1.10
N LEU A 40 6.19 -4.84 -2.17
CA LEU A 40 4.76 -5.13 -2.14
C LEU A 40 4.49 -6.62 -1.95
N LYS A 41 5.27 -7.47 -2.62
CA LYS A 41 5.26 -8.93 -2.41
C LYS A 41 5.63 -9.29 -0.97
N GLU A 42 6.64 -8.65 -0.38
CA GLU A 42 6.99 -8.81 1.04
C GLU A 42 5.83 -8.41 1.96
N ALA A 43 5.13 -7.31 1.66
CA ALA A 43 3.96 -6.89 2.42
C ALA A 43 2.81 -7.89 2.33
N PHE A 44 2.55 -8.45 1.16
CA PHE A 44 1.50 -9.46 0.96
C PHE A 44 1.84 -10.78 1.66
N ALA A 45 3.13 -11.16 1.68
CA ALA A 45 3.60 -12.31 2.46
C ALA A 45 3.46 -12.07 3.97
N LEU A 46 3.81 -10.87 4.46
CA LEU A 46 3.60 -10.48 5.86
C LEU A 46 2.11 -10.56 6.24
N ARG A 47 1.24 -10.04 5.37
CA ARG A 47 -0.21 -10.08 5.55
C ARG A 47 -0.73 -11.51 5.60
N TYR A 48 -0.34 -12.37 4.67
CA TYR A 48 -0.73 -13.79 4.65
C TYR A 48 -0.42 -14.49 5.97
N ARG A 49 0.84 -14.38 6.40
CA ARG A 49 1.32 -14.97 7.65
C ARG A 49 0.54 -14.49 8.88
N ILE A 50 0.17 -13.20 8.94
CA ILE A 50 -0.57 -12.68 10.10
C ILE A 50 -2.07 -12.96 9.97
N ILE A 51 -2.69 -12.59 8.86
CA ILE A 51 -4.14 -12.55 8.69
C ILE A 51 -4.72 -13.93 8.36
N CYS A 52 -4.09 -14.66 7.45
CA CYS A 52 -4.57 -15.97 7.00
C CYS A 52 -4.11 -17.08 7.95
N GLU A 53 -2.81 -17.15 8.24
CA GLU A 53 -2.25 -18.27 9.02
C GLU A 53 -2.48 -18.13 10.52
N ARG A 54 -2.29 -16.94 11.11
CA ARG A 54 -2.38 -16.76 12.58
C ARG A 54 -3.78 -16.34 13.04
N LEU A 55 -4.43 -15.44 12.30
CA LEU A 55 -5.70 -14.85 12.70
C LEU A 55 -6.91 -15.56 12.09
N HIS A 56 -6.72 -16.27 10.97
CA HIS A 56 -7.79 -16.93 10.20
C HIS A 56 -8.97 -15.99 9.87
N TRP A 57 -8.67 -14.73 9.52
CA TRP A 57 -9.70 -13.74 9.23
C TRP A 57 -10.24 -13.84 7.80
N VAL A 58 -9.37 -14.16 6.85
CA VAL A 58 -9.71 -14.36 5.44
C VAL A 58 -8.86 -15.47 4.86
N GLU A 59 -9.33 -16.05 3.75
CA GLU A 59 -8.54 -16.94 2.92
C GLU A 59 -7.47 -16.13 2.15
N GLY A 60 -6.34 -16.77 1.87
CA GLY A 60 -5.26 -16.18 1.07
C GLY A 60 -4.84 -17.15 -0.04
N ASP A 61 -3.90 -16.72 -0.89
CA ASP A 61 -3.31 -17.59 -1.90
C ASP A 61 -2.32 -18.54 -1.23
N VAL A 62 -2.78 -19.75 -0.88
CA VAL A 62 -1.99 -20.76 -0.18
C VAL A 62 -0.79 -21.22 -1.01
N LEU A 63 -0.90 -21.27 -2.34
CA LEU A 63 0.18 -21.73 -3.21
C LEU A 63 1.33 -20.72 -3.25
N ARG A 64 1.02 -19.43 -3.22
CA ARG A 64 2.02 -18.36 -3.25
C ARG A 64 2.40 -17.83 -1.87
N GLY A 65 1.60 -18.12 -0.84
CA GLY A 65 1.75 -17.58 0.51
C GLY A 65 1.52 -16.07 0.57
N LEU A 66 0.54 -15.56 -0.18
CA LEU A 66 0.26 -14.13 -0.32
C LEU A 66 -1.20 -13.80 0.05
N GLU A 67 -1.42 -12.67 0.74
CA GLU A 67 -2.74 -12.10 0.95
C GLU A 67 -2.82 -10.75 0.25
N TYR A 68 -3.69 -10.69 -0.76
CA TYR A 68 -4.03 -9.50 -1.52
C TYR A 68 -5.53 -9.53 -1.82
N ASP A 69 -6.15 -8.36 -1.93
CA ASP A 69 -7.58 -8.20 -2.23
C ASP A 69 -7.81 -7.12 -3.30
N GLU A 70 -9.06 -6.83 -3.63
CA GLU A 70 -9.40 -5.91 -4.72
C GLU A 70 -9.10 -4.42 -4.41
N PHE A 71 -8.76 -4.06 -3.17
CA PHE A 71 -8.43 -2.69 -2.81
C PHE A 71 -6.95 -2.38 -3.03
N ASP A 72 -6.09 -3.40 -3.05
CA ASP A 72 -4.64 -3.24 -3.16
C ASP A 72 -4.20 -2.46 -4.40
N PRO A 73 -4.76 -2.67 -5.61
CA PRO A 73 -4.38 -1.89 -6.79
C PRO A 73 -4.66 -0.38 -6.69
N TYR A 74 -5.46 0.06 -5.71
CA TYR A 74 -5.88 1.46 -5.56
C TYR A 74 -5.39 2.09 -4.25
N SER A 75 -4.45 1.42 -3.58
CA SER A 75 -4.00 1.79 -2.25
C SER A 75 -2.57 2.31 -2.21
N TYR A 76 -2.28 3.15 -1.22
CA TYR A 76 -0.92 3.42 -0.77
C TYR A 76 -0.55 2.43 0.31
N HIS A 77 0.68 1.93 0.22
CA HIS A 77 1.22 0.89 1.08
C HIS A 77 2.33 1.48 1.94
N PHE A 78 2.27 1.29 3.25
CA PHE A 78 3.27 1.82 4.18
C PHE A 78 3.91 0.67 4.95
N GLY A 79 5.23 0.64 4.96
CA GLY A 79 6.03 -0.36 5.64
C GLY A 79 6.87 0.21 6.76
N CYS A 80 7.08 -0.59 7.81
CA CYS A 80 8.07 -0.39 8.85
C CYS A 80 9.06 -1.54 8.82
N TYR A 81 10.34 -1.22 8.66
CA TYR A 81 11.43 -2.18 8.51
C TYR A 81 12.36 -2.12 9.72
N SER A 82 12.85 -3.29 10.15
CA SER A 82 13.93 -3.44 11.14
C SER A 82 15.00 -4.33 10.54
N ASN A 83 16.23 -3.81 10.37
CA ASN A 83 17.31 -4.52 9.69
C ASN A 83 16.89 -5.09 8.33
N HIS A 84 16.21 -4.30 7.50
CA HIS A 84 15.65 -4.67 6.19
C HIS A 84 14.46 -5.65 6.22
N TYR A 85 14.06 -6.18 7.37
CA TYR A 85 12.85 -7.02 7.48
C TYR A 85 11.61 -6.17 7.71
N LEU A 86 10.56 -6.41 6.92
CA LEU A 86 9.25 -5.77 7.13
C LEU A 86 8.59 -6.31 8.41
N VAL A 87 8.45 -5.46 9.43
CA VAL A 87 7.92 -5.80 10.76
C VAL A 87 6.59 -5.10 11.08
N GLY A 88 6.15 -4.15 10.25
CA GLY A 88 4.88 -3.48 10.39
C GLY A 88 4.37 -2.99 9.05
N TYR A 89 3.04 -2.92 8.92
CA TYR A 89 2.40 -2.58 7.66
C TYR A 89 1.07 -1.85 7.91
N LEU A 90 0.71 -0.95 7.00
CA LEU A 90 -0.57 -0.26 6.97
C LEU A 90 -0.97 0.04 5.52
N ARG A 91 -2.25 -0.17 5.19
CA ARG A 91 -2.84 0.19 3.90
C ARG A 91 -3.71 1.42 4.00
N PHE A 92 -3.63 2.28 2.99
CA PHE A 92 -4.41 3.51 2.86
C PHE A 92 -5.12 3.52 1.52
N THR A 93 -6.45 3.58 1.52
CA THR A 93 -7.27 3.55 0.29
C THR A 93 -8.16 4.78 0.27
N ARG A 94 -8.17 5.56 -0.83
CA ARG A 94 -9.09 6.71 -0.93
C ARG A 94 -10.51 6.22 -1.20
N GLU A 95 -11.51 6.91 -0.67
CA GLU A 95 -12.90 6.58 -1.01
C GLU A 95 -13.23 6.83 -2.48
N THR A 96 -12.52 7.76 -3.13
CA THR A 96 -12.61 8.00 -4.58
C THR A 96 -12.00 6.88 -5.43
N ALA A 97 -11.46 5.80 -4.84
CA ALA A 97 -10.98 4.65 -5.60
C ALA A 97 -12.15 3.98 -6.35
N PRO A 98 -11.93 3.42 -7.56
CA PRO A 98 -12.99 2.72 -8.31
C PRO A 98 -13.68 1.59 -7.54
N CYS A 99 -12.94 0.89 -6.66
CA CYS A 99 -13.47 -0.16 -5.80
C CYS A 99 -14.20 0.36 -4.54
N GLY A 100 -14.25 1.68 -4.33
CA GLY A 100 -14.64 2.29 -3.07
C GLY A 100 -13.68 1.93 -1.93
N ILE A 101 -14.20 1.88 -0.70
CA ILE A 101 -13.45 1.53 0.50
C ILE A 101 -14.04 0.33 1.24
N MET A 102 -13.16 -0.42 1.91
CA MET A 102 -13.51 -1.63 2.65
C MET A 102 -14.59 -1.38 3.70
N THR A 103 -14.49 -0.31 4.50
CA THR A 103 -15.46 0.00 5.56
C THR A 103 -16.89 0.15 5.02
N ARG A 104 -17.08 0.83 3.87
CA ARG A 104 -18.43 1.05 3.29
C ARG A 104 -18.92 -0.14 2.48
N LYS A 105 -18.02 -0.92 1.88
CA LYS A 105 -18.37 -2.07 1.04
C LYS A 105 -18.72 -3.32 1.85
N TYR A 106 -17.97 -3.60 2.91
CA TYR A 106 -18.07 -4.88 3.64
C TYR A 106 -18.54 -4.75 5.08
N PHE A 107 -18.61 -3.53 5.62
CA PHE A 107 -18.91 -3.29 7.04
C PHE A 107 -19.97 -2.21 7.23
N THR A 108 -20.88 -2.04 6.26
CA THR A 108 -21.94 -1.04 6.31
C THR A 108 -22.84 -1.22 7.54
N GLU A 109 -23.08 -2.46 7.94
CA GLU A 109 -23.88 -2.83 9.11
C GLU A 109 -23.26 -2.38 10.44
N LEU A 110 -21.95 -2.14 10.47
CA LEU A 110 -21.27 -1.57 11.65
C LEU A 110 -21.46 -0.05 11.76
N ILE A 111 -21.91 0.62 10.69
CA ILE A 111 -22.04 2.08 10.62
C ILE A 111 -23.45 2.49 11.07
N GLN A 112 -23.60 2.75 12.37
CA GLN A 112 -24.88 3.23 12.95
C GLN A 112 -25.05 4.75 12.78
N ARG A 113 -23.93 5.48 12.71
CA ARG A 113 -23.84 6.93 12.56
C ARG A 113 -22.78 7.25 11.52
N ASP A 114 -23.21 7.35 10.26
CA ASP A 114 -22.32 7.79 9.19
C ASP A 114 -22.22 9.32 9.16
N PRO A 115 -21.05 9.90 9.43
CA PRO A 115 -20.86 11.31 9.15
C PRO A 115 -20.94 11.56 7.64
N LYS A 116 -21.62 12.66 7.25
CA LYS A 116 -21.81 13.04 5.85
C LYS A 116 -20.56 13.73 5.27
N PHE A 117 -19.42 13.04 5.29
CA PHE A 117 -18.20 13.48 4.63
C PHE A 117 -18.28 13.25 3.12
N THR A 118 -17.60 14.06 2.32
CA THR A 118 -17.49 13.78 0.88
C THR A 118 -16.43 12.70 0.61
N PRO A 119 -16.54 11.94 -0.48
CA PRO A 119 -15.56 10.90 -0.82
C PRO A 119 -14.11 11.40 -0.88
N GLU A 120 -13.88 12.67 -1.23
CA GLU A 120 -12.54 13.26 -1.31
C GLU A 120 -11.92 13.50 0.08
N GLU A 121 -12.76 13.67 1.10
CA GLU A 121 -12.34 13.91 2.49
C GLU A 121 -11.98 12.61 3.23
N VAL A 122 -12.34 11.44 2.67
CA VAL A 122 -12.30 10.16 3.36
C VAL A 122 -11.30 9.20 2.74
N VAL A 123 -10.58 8.53 3.62
CA VAL A 123 -9.75 7.36 3.29
C VAL A 123 -10.07 6.23 4.24
N ASP A 124 -9.79 5.00 3.83
CA ASP A 124 -9.84 3.81 4.64
C ASP A 124 -8.43 3.42 5.07
N LEU A 125 -8.27 3.19 6.37
CA LEU A 125 -7.03 2.71 6.98
C LEU A 125 -7.24 1.25 7.36
N SER A 126 -6.77 0.36 6.50
CA SER A 126 -6.94 -1.08 6.63
C SER A 126 -5.60 -1.78 6.81
N ARG A 127 -5.66 -3.08 7.15
CA ARG A 127 -4.49 -3.95 7.28
C ARG A 127 -3.40 -3.34 8.18
N ILE A 128 -3.80 -2.79 9.32
CA ILE A 128 -2.87 -2.24 10.32
C ILE A 128 -2.25 -3.42 11.08
N LEU A 129 -1.00 -3.77 10.75
CA LEU A 129 -0.32 -4.97 11.22
C LEU A 129 1.02 -4.65 11.88
N VAL A 130 1.38 -5.47 12.88
CA VAL A 130 2.72 -5.52 13.48
C VAL A 130 3.09 -6.99 13.67
N ASP A 131 4.25 -7.40 13.17
CA ASP A 131 4.75 -8.76 13.41
C ASP A 131 5.27 -8.89 14.84
N MET A 132 4.38 -9.36 15.70
CA MET A 132 4.64 -9.53 17.13
C MET A 132 5.82 -10.45 17.42
N GLU A 133 6.12 -11.42 16.55
CA GLU A 133 7.26 -12.32 16.73
C GLU A 133 8.58 -11.62 16.40
N ALA A 134 8.63 -10.89 15.27
CA ALA A 134 9.81 -10.13 14.87
C ALA A 134 10.26 -9.11 15.92
N ILE A 135 9.32 -8.54 16.68
CA ILE A 135 9.62 -7.58 17.76
C ILE A 135 9.70 -8.21 19.16
N ASN A 136 9.74 -9.54 19.25
CA ASN A 136 9.76 -10.29 20.51
C ASN A 136 8.65 -9.86 21.48
N ARG A 137 7.46 -9.54 20.94
CA ARG A 137 6.26 -9.11 21.68
C ARG A 137 6.47 -7.92 22.63
N LYS A 138 7.51 -7.11 22.40
CA LYS A 138 7.81 -5.94 23.23
C LYS A 138 6.80 -4.82 22.97
N LYS A 139 5.84 -4.64 23.88
CA LYS A 139 4.78 -3.60 23.79
C LYS A 139 5.27 -2.20 23.43
N PRO A 140 6.38 -1.68 23.99
CA PRO A 140 6.88 -0.35 23.61
C PRO A 140 7.22 -0.23 22.11
N LEU A 141 7.66 -1.32 21.47
CA LEU A 141 7.99 -1.31 20.04
C LEU A 141 6.73 -1.24 19.17
N ILE A 142 5.61 -1.85 19.60
CA ILE A 142 4.32 -1.74 18.91
C ILE A 142 3.93 -0.27 18.77
N HIS A 143 4.03 0.50 19.85
CA HIS A 143 3.69 1.93 19.84
C HIS A 143 4.60 2.72 18.90
N LYS A 144 5.91 2.41 18.87
CA LYS A 144 6.85 3.06 17.95
C LYS A 144 6.50 2.77 16.49
N ILE A 145 6.24 1.50 16.17
CA ILE A 145 5.90 1.05 14.82
C ILE A 145 4.60 1.70 14.36
N LEU A 146 3.52 1.57 15.13
CA LEU A 146 2.22 2.16 14.78
C LEU A 146 2.32 3.69 14.68
N GLY A 147 3.03 4.34 15.61
CA GLY A 147 3.22 5.79 15.57
C GLY A 147 3.96 6.26 14.31
N GLY A 148 4.96 5.51 13.85
CA GLY A 148 5.67 5.79 12.61
C GLY A 148 4.82 5.52 11.36
N LEU A 149 4.06 4.43 11.32
CA LEU A 149 3.12 4.14 10.23
C LEU A 149 2.03 5.22 10.11
N PHE A 150 1.42 5.63 11.23
CA PHE A 150 0.47 6.76 11.21
C PHE A 150 1.15 8.06 10.76
N ARG A 151 2.41 8.31 11.16
CA ARG A 151 3.16 9.46 10.65
C ARG A 151 3.31 9.41 9.12
N LEU A 152 3.54 8.25 8.50
CA LEU A 152 3.55 8.13 7.04
C LEU A 152 2.18 8.47 6.43
N THR A 153 1.08 7.93 6.98
CA THR A 153 -0.27 8.29 6.49
C THR A 153 -0.51 9.79 6.54
N PHE A 154 -0.03 10.44 7.59
CA PHE A 154 -0.13 11.88 7.78
C PHE A 154 0.72 12.67 6.78
N LEU A 155 1.93 12.21 6.48
CA LEU A 155 2.76 12.82 5.45
C LEU A 155 2.12 12.63 4.06
N ARG A 156 1.57 11.46 3.75
CA ARG A 156 0.87 11.22 2.48
C ARG A 156 -0.31 12.14 2.30
N THR A 157 -1.21 12.22 3.29
CA THR A 157 -2.42 13.07 3.21
C THR A 157 -2.11 14.53 2.91
N ARG A 158 -1.00 15.07 3.45
CA ARG A 158 -0.59 16.46 3.21
C ARG A 158 -0.18 16.75 1.77
N ASN A 159 0.23 15.73 1.03
CA ASN A 159 0.76 15.86 -0.33
C ASN A 159 -0.22 15.34 -1.38
N LEU A 160 -1.35 14.76 -0.96
CA LEU A 160 -2.48 14.55 -1.85
C LEU A 160 -3.05 15.92 -2.24
N HIS A 161 -3.24 16.13 -3.54
CA HIS A 161 -3.80 17.35 -4.10
C HIS A 161 -5.21 17.63 -3.55
N SER A 162 -5.60 18.91 -3.56
CA SER A 162 -6.88 19.37 -3.03
C SER A 162 -8.09 18.68 -3.70
N PRO A 163 -9.06 18.13 -2.93
CA PRO A 163 -9.11 18.13 -1.47
C PRO A 163 -8.21 17.05 -0.84
N ALA A 164 -7.42 17.45 0.14
CA ALA A 164 -6.65 16.51 0.95
C ALA A 164 -7.60 15.74 1.90
N PRO A 165 -7.47 14.41 2.02
CA PRO A 165 -8.29 13.65 2.95
C PRO A 165 -8.13 14.14 4.39
N VAL A 166 -9.25 14.31 5.07
CA VAL A 166 -9.35 14.86 6.43
C VAL A 166 -9.71 13.77 7.45
N TYR A 167 -10.29 12.66 7.00
CA TYR A 167 -10.79 11.60 7.86
C TYR A 167 -10.31 10.22 7.40
N GLY A 168 -9.87 9.40 8.36
CA GLY A 168 -9.53 8.00 8.15
C GLY A 168 -10.57 7.10 8.79
N TYR A 169 -11.30 6.34 7.98
CA TYR A 169 -12.21 5.28 8.42
C TYR A 169 -11.39 4.04 8.78
N LEU A 170 -11.86 3.30 9.79
CA LEU A 170 -11.26 2.05 10.19
C LEU A 170 -12.30 1.13 10.82
N VAL A 171 -12.14 -0.16 10.56
CA VAL A 171 -12.86 -1.24 11.25
C VAL A 171 -11.87 -1.97 12.15
N THR A 172 -12.16 -2.05 13.44
CA THR A 172 -11.17 -2.49 14.42
C THR A 172 -11.77 -3.08 15.69
N ASN A 173 -10.94 -3.70 16.51
CA ASN A 173 -11.33 -4.23 17.82
C ASN A 173 -11.27 -3.12 18.91
N PRO A 174 -11.96 -3.30 20.05
CA PRO A 174 -12.00 -2.28 21.11
C PRO A 174 -10.62 -1.93 21.70
N LEU A 175 -9.65 -2.86 21.71
CA LEU A 175 -8.31 -2.61 22.26
C LEU A 175 -7.52 -1.64 21.38
N MET A 176 -7.56 -1.83 20.06
CA MET A 176 -6.92 -0.93 19.10
C MET A 176 -7.59 0.46 19.16
N LEU A 177 -8.93 0.51 19.18
CA LEU A 177 -9.66 1.77 19.30
C LEU A 177 -9.27 2.56 20.57
N LYS A 178 -9.14 1.86 21.70
CA LYS A 178 -8.64 2.41 22.96
C LYS A 178 -7.21 2.92 22.81
N GLY A 179 -6.32 2.14 22.17
CA GLY A 179 -4.94 2.53 21.90
C GLY A 179 -4.84 3.82 21.07
N LEU A 180 -5.60 3.92 19.98
CA LEU A 180 -5.65 5.13 19.15
C LEU A 180 -6.03 6.38 19.95
N ARG A 181 -7.04 6.28 20.81
CA ARG A 181 -7.48 7.42 21.65
C ARG A 181 -6.46 7.79 22.71
N TRP A 182 -6.01 6.83 23.52
CA TRP A 182 -5.27 7.12 24.74
C TRP A 182 -3.76 7.10 24.57
N THR A 183 -3.24 6.22 23.72
CA THR A 183 -1.79 6.08 23.50
C THR A 183 -1.30 7.04 22.43
N PHE A 184 -2.02 7.13 21.31
CA PHE A 184 -1.62 7.97 20.18
C PHE A 184 -2.22 9.38 20.22
N GLY A 185 -3.21 9.62 21.10
CA GLY A 185 -3.89 10.90 21.20
C GLY A 185 -4.71 11.26 19.96
N CYS A 186 -5.08 10.26 19.15
CA CYS A 186 -5.88 10.45 17.95
C CYS A 186 -7.31 10.85 18.33
N LYS A 187 -7.88 11.82 17.62
CA LYS A 187 -9.30 12.18 17.74
C LYS A 187 -10.14 11.16 17.00
N VAL A 188 -10.45 10.05 17.67
CA VAL A 188 -11.24 8.94 17.10
C VAL A 188 -12.67 8.96 17.63
N ARG A 189 -13.64 8.93 16.71
CA ARG A 189 -15.07 8.84 17.00
C ARG A 189 -15.63 7.53 16.46
N GLU A 190 -16.46 6.91 17.27
CA GLU A 190 -17.15 5.67 16.91
C GLU A 190 -18.33 5.98 15.99
N MET A 191 -18.47 5.19 14.92
CA MET A 191 -19.63 5.22 14.01
C MET A 191 -20.63 4.14 14.38
N GLY A 192 -20.17 3.02 14.94
CA GLY A 192 -21.01 1.98 15.51
C GLY A 192 -20.19 0.72 15.82
N HIS A 193 -20.87 -0.33 16.23
CA HIS A 193 -20.27 -1.63 16.51
C HIS A 193 -21.30 -2.75 16.34
N ALA A 194 -20.81 -3.95 16.10
CA ALA A 194 -21.62 -5.17 16.16
C ALA A 194 -20.79 -6.33 16.68
N LYS A 195 -21.47 -7.42 17.05
CA LYS A 195 -20.84 -8.69 17.36
C LYS A 195 -20.71 -9.48 16.05
N THR A 196 -19.48 -9.81 15.66
CA THR A 196 -19.19 -10.64 14.48
C THR A 196 -19.59 -12.10 14.72
N SER A 197 -19.65 -12.91 13.66
CA SER A 197 -20.02 -14.33 13.72
C SER A 197 -19.11 -15.16 14.63
N ASP A 198 -17.85 -14.77 14.76
CA ASP A 198 -16.87 -15.34 15.71
C ASP A 198 -17.07 -14.88 17.17
N GLY A 199 -18.13 -14.10 17.43
CA GLY A 199 -18.52 -13.61 18.74
C GLY A 199 -17.70 -12.41 19.24
N LYS A 200 -16.77 -11.87 18.45
CA LYS A 200 -15.99 -10.69 18.84
C LYS A 200 -16.77 -9.40 18.62
N ILE A 201 -16.50 -8.39 19.44
CA ILE A 201 -17.07 -7.05 19.22
C ILE A 201 -16.15 -6.29 18.27
N THR A 202 -16.71 -5.86 17.14
CA THR A 202 -16.00 -5.11 16.12
C THR A 202 -16.61 -3.72 15.99
N TYR A 203 -15.76 -2.71 15.96
CA TYR A 203 -16.13 -1.31 15.89
C TYR A 203 -15.83 -0.76 14.50
N SER A 204 -16.75 0.07 14.00
CA SER A 204 -16.47 1.01 12.92
C SER A 204 -16.25 2.39 13.51
N ALA A 205 -15.17 3.05 13.11
CA ALA A 205 -14.78 4.35 13.63
C ALA A 205 -14.15 5.21 12.54
N TYR A 206 -14.10 6.52 12.79
CA TYR A 206 -13.30 7.44 12.00
C TYR A 206 -12.38 8.25 12.90
N MET A 207 -11.23 8.64 12.37
CA MET A 207 -10.30 9.53 13.04
C MET A 207 -9.97 10.74 12.18
N SER A 208 -9.77 11.89 12.82
CA SER A 208 -9.27 13.08 12.12
C SER A 208 -7.80 12.88 11.74
N LEU A 209 -7.52 13.02 10.44
CA LEU A 209 -6.18 13.13 9.88
C LEU A 209 -5.71 14.59 10.00
N PRO A 210 -4.39 14.85 10.04
CA PRO A 210 -3.82 16.14 10.44
C PRO A 210 -3.91 17.26 9.39
N GLY A 211 -4.93 17.23 8.53
CA GLY A 211 -5.46 18.44 7.89
C GLY A 211 -6.02 19.44 8.91
N SER A 212 -6.39 18.99 10.12
CA SER A 212 -6.83 19.89 11.19
C SER A 212 -5.65 20.63 11.86
N LEU A 213 -5.75 21.97 11.92
CA LEU A 213 -4.76 22.93 12.46
C LEU A 213 -4.02 22.49 13.74
N PHE A 214 -4.66 21.70 14.60
CA PHE A 214 -4.13 21.25 15.89
C PHE A 214 -2.89 20.33 15.78
N TYR A 215 -2.87 19.39 14.84
CA TYR A 215 -1.74 18.47 14.69
C TYR A 215 -0.53 19.13 14.01
N ARG A 216 -0.77 20.13 13.15
CA ARG A 216 0.29 20.96 12.54
C ARG A 216 1.17 21.60 13.61
N ALA A 217 0.55 22.17 14.66
CA ALA A 217 1.27 22.80 15.77
C ALA A 217 2.06 21.78 16.61
N LYS A 218 1.45 20.64 16.97
CA LYS A 218 2.10 19.64 17.84
C LYS A 218 3.27 18.92 17.15
N MET A 219 3.13 18.61 15.86
CA MET A 219 4.21 17.99 15.08
C MET A 219 5.34 18.97 14.77
N ALA A 220 5.03 20.25 14.45
CA ALA A 220 6.05 21.28 14.29
C ALA A 220 6.87 21.49 15.57
N LEU A 221 6.21 21.47 16.74
CA LEU A 221 6.89 21.56 18.04
C LEU A 221 7.74 20.32 18.35
N ALA A 222 7.31 19.13 17.93
CA ALA A 222 8.09 17.90 18.10
C ALA A 222 9.33 17.89 17.19
N SER A 223 9.20 18.28 15.92
CA SER A 223 10.32 18.38 14.98
C SER A 223 11.31 19.48 15.40
N SER A 224 10.85 20.64 15.87
CA SER A 224 11.75 21.69 16.37
C SER A 224 12.52 21.28 17.62
N ARG A 225 11.99 20.37 18.45
CA ARG A 225 12.71 19.82 19.61
C ARG A 225 13.71 18.73 19.23
N GLU A 226 13.40 17.89 18.23
CA GLU A 226 14.35 16.92 17.68
C GLU A 226 15.52 17.63 16.98
N ILE A 227 15.24 18.65 16.15
CA ILE A 227 16.26 19.49 15.50
C ILE A 227 17.14 20.20 16.54
N LYS A 228 16.55 20.81 17.58
CA LYS A 228 17.34 21.44 18.66
C LYS A 228 18.20 20.45 19.45
N LYS A 229 17.71 19.22 19.68
CA LYS A 229 18.53 18.18 20.34
C LYS A 229 19.73 17.80 19.49
N GLN A 230 19.53 17.60 18.19
CA GLN A 230 20.56 17.22 17.24
C GLN A 230 21.70 18.27 17.19
N TYR A 231 21.36 19.57 17.15
CA TYR A 231 22.34 20.65 17.18
C TYR A 231 22.96 20.89 18.58
N SER A 232 22.27 20.58 19.68
CA SER A 232 22.86 20.68 21.03
C SER A 232 23.87 19.58 21.33
N THR A 233 23.74 18.41 20.71
CA THR A 233 24.72 17.32 20.83
C THR A 233 25.98 17.55 20.01
N GLU A 234 25.89 18.28 18.90
CA GLU A 234 27.07 18.68 18.12
C GLU A 234 27.85 19.83 18.78
N SER A 235 27.17 20.74 19.50
CA SER A 235 27.87 21.83 20.23
C SER A 235 28.60 21.38 21.50
N LEU A 236 28.45 20.12 21.92
CA LEU A 236 29.15 19.54 23.08
C LEU A 236 30.45 18.82 22.70
N PHE A 237 30.74 18.68 21.40
CA PHE A 237 31.99 18.07 20.93
C PHE A 237 33.11 19.09 20.62
N ASP A 238 32.82 20.39 20.58
CA ASP A 238 33.83 21.43 20.30
C ASP A 238 34.48 22.04 21.57
N ASP A 239 33.85 21.90 22.75
CA ASP A 239 34.39 22.49 23.99
C ASP A 239 35.38 21.60 24.76
N ASN A 240 35.53 20.32 24.38
CA ASN A 240 36.49 19.42 25.04
C ASN A 240 37.95 19.55 24.54
N SER A 241 38.21 20.46 23.62
CA SER A 241 39.57 20.74 23.10
C SER A 241 40.29 21.86 23.86
N ARG A 242 39.67 22.49 24.86
CA ARG A 242 40.21 23.72 25.48
C ARG A 242 40.44 23.74 26.98
N SER A 243 40.36 22.60 27.69
CA SER A 243 40.75 22.56 29.11
C SER A 243 41.48 21.27 29.49
N LYS A 244 42.72 21.14 29.02
CA LYS A 244 43.74 20.28 29.65
C LYS A 244 45.03 21.09 29.85
N LEU A 245 44.93 22.12 30.68
CA LEU A 245 46.05 22.61 31.46
C LEU A 245 45.48 23.01 32.83
N GLU A 246 46.16 22.58 33.89
CA GLU A 246 45.88 22.87 35.29
C GLU A 246 44.70 22.13 35.96
N ARG A 247 45.02 21.03 36.64
CA ARG A 247 45.11 21.00 38.12
C ARG A 247 45.31 19.57 38.61
N GLN A 248 46.56 19.25 38.93
CA GLN A 248 46.84 18.32 40.02
C GLN A 248 46.41 18.98 41.33
N LYS A 249 45.61 18.27 42.14
CA LYS A 249 45.79 18.20 43.60
C LYS A 249 44.80 17.21 44.24
N SER A 250 45.41 16.19 44.86
CA SER A 250 45.06 15.54 46.12
C SER A 250 43.64 14.95 46.34
N THR A 251 43.64 13.62 46.44
CA THR A 251 42.79 12.76 47.28
C THR A 251 42.72 13.25 48.74
N PRO A 252 41.68 12.87 49.53
CA PRO A 252 41.77 11.58 50.24
C PRO A 252 40.45 10.79 50.38
N ASP A 253 40.67 9.50 50.64
CA ASP A 253 39.73 8.43 50.96
C ASP A 253 38.72 8.76 52.06
N LYS A 254 37.49 8.24 51.91
CA LYS A 254 36.69 7.76 53.05
C LYS A 254 35.88 6.50 52.69
N ILE A 255 36.27 5.44 53.37
CA ILE A 255 35.56 4.20 53.68
C ILE A 255 34.20 4.52 54.32
N LEU A 256 33.11 3.87 53.87
CA LEU A 256 32.06 3.41 54.80
C LEU A 256 31.23 2.26 54.21
N THR A 257 31.36 1.13 54.89
CA THR A 257 30.49 -0.05 54.91
C THR A 257 29.03 0.28 55.18
N LYS A 258 28.10 -0.44 54.53
CA LYS A 258 26.83 -0.86 55.16
C LYS A 258 26.24 -2.09 54.49
N GLN A 259 26.29 -3.19 55.25
CA GLN A 259 25.46 -4.38 55.10
C GLN A 259 23.99 -4.01 55.33
N HIS A 260 23.06 -4.58 54.58
CA HIS A 260 21.76 -4.95 55.12
C HIS A 260 21.20 -6.19 54.43
N SER A 261 20.66 -7.03 55.31
CA SER A 261 20.21 -8.39 55.18
C SER A 261 18.85 -8.55 54.50
N ILE A 262 18.73 -9.70 53.84
CA ILE A 262 17.51 -10.35 53.36
C ILE A 262 16.64 -10.79 54.55
N PRO A 263 15.31 -10.84 54.40
CA PRO A 263 14.56 -12.00 54.88
C PRO A 263 13.72 -12.64 53.77
N THR A 264 14.01 -13.91 53.57
CA THR A 264 13.23 -14.94 52.90
C THR A 264 11.94 -15.23 53.68
N ASN A 265 10.81 -15.32 52.99
CA ASN A 265 9.65 -16.04 53.49
C ASN A 265 9.26 -17.15 52.50
N ILE A 266 9.33 -18.35 53.04
CA ILE A 266 8.91 -19.67 52.55
C ILE A 266 7.49 -19.84 53.13
N LEU A 267 6.43 -20.18 52.40
CA LEU A 267 5.91 -21.51 52.06
C LEU A 267 4.51 -21.23 51.46
N ASP A 268 4.08 -21.96 50.44
CA ASP A 268 3.07 -23.01 50.60
C ASP A 268 2.66 -23.53 49.21
N THR A 269 3.19 -24.70 48.86
CA THR A 269 2.86 -25.48 47.67
C THR A 269 1.86 -26.56 48.08
N ARG A 270 0.61 -26.47 47.62
CA ARG A 270 -0.31 -27.62 47.62
C ARG A 270 -0.46 -28.16 46.20
N PRO A 271 -0.31 -29.48 45.98
CA PRO A 271 -0.59 -30.10 44.71
C PRO A 271 -2.09 -30.40 44.60
N TYR A 272 -2.68 -30.13 43.44
CA TYR A 272 -4.01 -30.61 43.07
C TYR A 272 -3.89 -31.31 41.71
N SER A 273 -4.33 -32.57 41.68
CA SER A 273 -4.45 -33.40 40.50
C SER A 273 -5.49 -34.50 40.80
N PRO A 274 -6.04 -35.19 39.80
CA PRO A 274 -7.11 -34.71 38.93
C PRO A 274 -8.34 -35.65 39.03
N ASP A 275 -9.46 -35.29 38.41
CA ASP A 275 -10.40 -36.32 37.94
C ASP A 275 -11.16 -35.87 36.68
N PRO A 276 -11.52 -36.81 35.78
CA PRO A 276 -12.04 -36.54 34.45
C PRO A 276 -13.56 -36.59 34.43
N THR A 277 -14.21 -35.70 33.69
CA THR A 277 -15.60 -35.89 33.28
C THR A 277 -15.76 -35.66 31.78
N THR A 278 -16.08 -36.77 31.14
CA THR A 278 -16.63 -36.96 29.80
C THR A 278 -17.92 -36.17 29.64
N ALA A 279 -18.04 -35.35 28.59
CA ALA A 279 -19.33 -34.91 28.09
C ALA A 279 -19.25 -34.68 26.58
N SER A 280 -19.96 -35.53 25.86
CA SER A 280 -20.26 -35.40 24.44
C SER A 280 -21.10 -34.15 24.21
N SER A 281 -20.80 -33.35 23.18
CA SER A 281 -21.71 -32.30 22.72
C SER A 281 -21.67 -32.24 21.20
N SER A 282 -22.79 -32.69 20.64
CA SER A 282 -23.24 -32.60 19.26
C SER A 282 -23.19 -31.17 18.72
N GLN A 283 -22.53 -30.97 17.58
CA GLN A 283 -22.64 -29.75 16.79
C GLN A 283 -24.00 -29.72 16.05
N PRO A 284 -24.76 -28.61 16.10
CA PRO A 284 -25.88 -28.39 15.19
C PRO A 284 -25.38 -27.98 13.79
N PRO A 285 -26.14 -28.28 12.73
CA PRO A 285 -25.73 -28.01 11.35
C PRO A 285 -25.71 -26.51 11.03
N SER A 286 -24.67 -26.11 10.30
CA SER A 286 -24.51 -24.77 9.70
C SER A 286 -25.65 -24.45 8.73
N PRO A 287 -26.32 -23.28 8.82
CA PRO A 287 -27.42 -22.93 7.93
C PRO A 287 -27.01 -21.89 6.88
N TYR A 288 -25.94 -22.10 6.09
CA TYR A 288 -25.77 -21.34 4.83
C TYR A 288 -25.11 -22.19 3.72
N PRO A 289 -25.67 -22.15 2.49
CA PRO A 289 -25.24 -23.00 1.40
C PRO A 289 -23.95 -22.48 0.76
N SER A 290 -22.95 -23.34 0.65
CA SER A 290 -21.84 -23.18 -0.29
C SER A 290 -22.38 -23.25 -1.73
N PRO A 291 -22.01 -22.34 -2.64
CA PRO A 291 -22.37 -22.50 -4.04
C PRO A 291 -21.50 -23.59 -4.67
N LEU A 292 -22.04 -24.82 -4.67
CA LEU A 292 -21.65 -25.88 -5.58
C LEU A 292 -22.23 -25.54 -6.96
N ASN A 293 -21.40 -25.04 -7.89
CA ASN A 293 -21.74 -25.13 -9.31
C ASN A 293 -21.00 -26.32 -9.91
N LYS A 294 -21.77 -27.41 -10.02
CA LYS A 294 -21.46 -28.55 -10.87
C LYS A 294 -21.45 -28.08 -12.32
N TYR A 295 -20.41 -28.48 -13.04
CA TYR A 295 -20.40 -28.59 -14.48
C TYR A 295 -21.63 -29.35 -14.96
N ASN A 296 -22.36 -28.76 -15.91
CA ASN A 296 -23.09 -29.49 -16.92
C ASN A 296 -22.90 -28.75 -18.24
N SER A 297 -22.33 -29.47 -19.19
CA SER A 297 -22.22 -29.16 -20.60
C SER A 297 -23.57 -28.84 -21.22
N PHE A 298 -23.67 -27.74 -21.95
CA PHE A 298 -24.60 -27.62 -23.07
C PHE A 298 -23.99 -26.76 -24.17
N ALA A 299 -24.00 -27.30 -25.38
CA ALA A 299 -23.57 -26.64 -26.61
C ALA A 299 -24.60 -25.57 -27.01
N GLY A 300 -24.10 -24.39 -27.41
CA GLY A 300 -24.92 -23.30 -27.91
C GLY A 300 -24.04 -22.25 -28.59
N SER A 301 -23.96 -22.33 -29.92
CA SER A 301 -23.34 -21.36 -30.82
C SER A 301 -23.98 -19.97 -30.68
N ARG A 302 -23.15 -18.91 -30.52
CA ARG A 302 -23.28 -17.62 -31.21
C ARG A 302 -22.08 -16.71 -30.95
N ALA A 303 -21.70 -15.95 -31.98
CA ALA A 303 -20.50 -15.12 -32.05
C ALA A 303 -20.57 -13.89 -31.12
N ASN A 304 -19.47 -13.62 -30.42
CA ASN A 304 -19.28 -12.38 -29.66
C ASN A 304 -18.45 -11.39 -30.51
N SER A 305 -19.00 -10.18 -30.67
CA SER A 305 -18.35 -9.01 -31.26
C SER A 305 -17.31 -8.46 -30.28
N VAL A 306 -16.12 -8.11 -30.78
CA VAL A 306 -15.10 -7.37 -30.01
C VAL A 306 -15.06 -5.97 -30.61
N HIS A 307 -15.32 -4.95 -29.79
CA HIS A 307 -15.17 -3.55 -30.18
C HIS A 307 -13.98 -2.93 -29.47
N SER A 308 -13.03 -2.39 -30.24
CA SER A 308 -11.93 -1.56 -29.74
C SER A 308 -12.17 -0.09 -30.07
N VAL A 309 -11.96 0.80 -29.10
CA VAL A 309 -12.03 2.26 -29.28
C VAL A 309 -10.66 2.83 -28.98
N ALA A 310 -10.04 3.48 -29.97
CA ALA A 310 -8.78 4.21 -29.81
C ALA A 310 -9.06 5.73 -29.79
N SER A 311 -8.65 6.42 -28.72
CA SER A 311 -8.69 7.89 -28.63
C SER A 311 -7.28 8.45 -28.50
N SER A 312 -6.91 9.41 -29.36
CA SER A 312 -5.59 10.06 -29.37
C SER A 312 -5.51 11.21 -28.36
N PHE A 313 -4.41 11.30 -27.62
CA PHE A 313 -4.01 12.50 -26.88
C PHE A 313 -2.52 12.78 -27.13
N ASP A 314 -2.20 14.01 -27.54
CA ASP A 314 -0.84 14.51 -27.75
C ASP A 314 -0.39 15.34 -26.55
N SER A 315 0.78 15.01 -25.98
CA SER A 315 1.69 16.01 -25.39
C SER A 315 3.06 15.42 -25.08
N SER A 316 4.10 16.08 -25.60
CA SER A 316 5.53 15.78 -25.53
C SER A 316 6.18 16.15 -24.19
N THR A 317 7.09 15.31 -23.67
CA THR A 317 8.16 15.71 -22.74
C THR A 317 9.35 14.75 -22.90
N GLU A 318 10.55 15.30 -23.07
CA GLU A 318 11.83 14.57 -23.21
C GLU A 318 12.31 14.00 -21.87
N MET A 319 12.90 12.79 -21.88
CA MET A 319 13.72 12.25 -20.79
C MET A 319 15.00 11.60 -21.33
N SER A 320 16.05 11.80 -20.54
CA SER A 320 17.44 11.40 -20.73
C SER A 320 17.67 9.89 -20.70
N SER A 321 18.67 9.48 -21.47
CA SER A 321 19.11 8.11 -21.73
C SER A 321 19.82 7.43 -20.56
N GLU A 322 19.30 6.27 -20.14
CA GLU A 322 20.12 5.13 -19.74
C GLU A 322 19.71 3.95 -20.64
N SER A 323 20.71 3.29 -21.21
CA SER A 323 20.56 2.32 -22.31
C SER A 323 19.73 1.09 -21.90
N PRO A 324 18.73 0.66 -22.69
CA PRO A 324 18.01 -0.58 -22.43
C PRO A 324 18.83 -1.80 -22.89
N PRO A 325 18.60 -2.98 -22.31
CA PRO A 325 19.19 -4.23 -22.76
C PRO A 325 18.69 -4.59 -24.17
N THR A 326 19.58 -5.10 -25.01
CA THR A 326 19.41 -5.25 -26.48
C THR A 326 18.58 -6.46 -26.94
N ASP A 327 17.89 -7.16 -26.05
CA ASP A 327 17.07 -8.31 -26.45
C ASP A 327 15.61 -7.88 -26.69
N ASN A 328 15.33 -7.49 -27.93
CA ASN A 328 14.08 -6.87 -28.41
C ASN A 328 12.81 -7.75 -28.40
N ASN A 329 12.81 -8.92 -27.77
CA ASN A 329 11.68 -9.85 -27.82
C ASN A 329 11.12 -10.14 -26.42
N ALA A 330 10.55 -9.12 -25.78
CA ALA A 330 9.76 -9.33 -24.57
C ALA A 330 8.38 -9.88 -24.95
N PHE A 331 8.12 -11.15 -24.65
CA PHE A 331 6.79 -11.74 -24.73
C PHE A 331 6.07 -11.56 -23.39
N GLY A 332 4.82 -11.10 -23.43
CA GLY A 332 3.96 -10.97 -22.25
C GLY A 332 2.53 -11.37 -22.55
N SER A 333 1.87 -12.05 -21.61
CA SER A 333 0.44 -12.36 -21.66
C SER A 333 -0.31 -11.53 -20.63
N ILE A 334 -1.41 -10.90 -21.02
CA ILE A 334 -2.21 -10.07 -20.10
C ILE A 334 -3.67 -10.55 -20.15
N GLN A 335 -4.25 -10.81 -18.97
CA GLN A 335 -5.63 -11.27 -18.85
C GLN A 335 -6.61 -10.10 -19.03
N MET A 336 -7.62 -10.30 -19.88
CA MET A 336 -8.72 -9.33 -20.05
C MET A 336 -9.77 -9.50 -18.95
N MET A 337 -10.37 -8.40 -18.49
CA MET A 337 -11.38 -8.41 -17.45
C MET A 337 -12.80 -8.31 -18.05
N PRO A 338 -13.80 -9.01 -17.50
CA PRO A 338 -15.19 -8.85 -17.95
C PRO A 338 -15.67 -7.41 -17.71
N LYS A 339 -16.35 -6.81 -18.68
CA LYS A 339 -16.98 -5.51 -18.51
C LYS A 339 -18.21 -5.64 -17.61
N VAL A 340 -18.29 -4.79 -16.59
CA VAL A 340 -19.44 -4.75 -15.66
C VAL A 340 -20.73 -4.37 -16.38
N GLU A 341 -20.65 -3.48 -17.36
CA GLU A 341 -21.81 -2.90 -18.06
C GLU A 341 -22.26 -3.73 -19.27
N ALA A 342 -21.45 -4.69 -19.74
CA ALA A 342 -21.71 -5.47 -20.94
C ALA A 342 -21.38 -6.95 -20.70
N PRO A 343 -22.35 -7.75 -20.18
CA PRO A 343 -22.15 -9.17 -19.95
C PRO A 343 -21.71 -9.91 -21.22
N GLY A 344 -20.61 -10.64 -21.14
CA GLY A 344 -20.02 -11.37 -22.27
C GLY A 344 -18.95 -10.58 -23.04
N GLU A 345 -18.77 -9.29 -22.75
CA GLU A 345 -17.64 -8.52 -23.25
C GLU A 345 -16.48 -8.54 -22.24
N TYR A 346 -15.27 -8.65 -22.78
CA TYR A 346 -14.04 -8.54 -22.01
C TYR A 346 -13.25 -7.36 -22.57
N ALA A 347 -12.62 -6.58 -21.70
CA ALA A 347 -11.80 -5.46 -22.12
C ALA A 347 -10.54 -5.33 -21.27
N ILE A 348 -9.54 -4.74 -21.90
CA ILE A 348 -8.35 -4.23 -21.24
C ILE A 348 -7.89 -2.97 -21.97
N THR A 349 -7.45 -1.98 -21.20
CA THR A 349 -6.80 -0.79 -21.75
C THR A 349 -5.29 -0.91 -21.51
N LEU A 350 -4.54 -0.83 -22.61
CA LEU A 350 -3.08 -0.84 -22.62
C LEU A 350 -2.58 0.54 -23.05
N PHE A 351 -1.59 1.06 -22.32
CA PHE A 351 -0.86 2.25 -22.70
C PHE A 351 0.41 1.79 -23.41
N LEU A 352 0.44 1.95 -24.73
CA LEU A 352 1.54 1.52 -25.58
C LEU A 352 2.32 2.73 -26.08
N ASP A 353 3.65 2.63 -26.14
CA ASP A 353 4.49 3.67 -26.75
C ASP A 353 4.31 3.65 -28.26
N ARG A 354 3.60 4.64 -28.80
CA ARG A 354 3.23 4.70 -30.22
C ARG A 354 4.42 4.89 -31.17
N ARG A 355 5.64 5.08 -30.65
CA ARG A 355 6.91 5.09 -31.41
C ARG A 355 7.42 3.68 -31.73
N ILE A 356 6.79 2.64 -31.19
CA ILE A 356 7.17 1.25 -31.39
C ILE A 356 6.02 0.55 -32.11
N SER A 357 6.36 -0.33 -33.06
CA SER A 357 5.40 -1.23 -33.67
C SER A 357 5.17 -2.44 -32.78
N TYR A 358 3.91 -2.81 -32.55
CA TYR A 358 3.55 -3.97 -31.74
C TYR A 358 2.88 -5.04 -32.58
N GLU A 359 3.30 -6.29 -32.40
CA GLU A 359 2.59 -7.48 -32.87
C GLU A 359 1.87 -8.14 -31.71
N PHE A 360 0.58 -8.47 -31.87
CA PHE A 360 -0.22 -9.04 -30.80
C PHE A 360 -1.30 -9.99 -31.31
N LYS A 361 -1.83 -10.81 -30.39
CA LYS A 361 -2.95 -11.72 -30.61
C LYS A 361 -3.82 -11.80 -29.35
N PHE A 362 -5.04 -12.28 -29.54
CA PHE A 362 -5.95 -12.58 -28.45
C PHE A 362 -6.02 -14.09 -28.25
N ILE A 363 -6.22 -14.54 -27.02
CA ILE A 363 -6.63 -15.91 -26.71
C ILE A 363 -8.10 -15.85 -26.31
N VAL A 364 -8.98 -16.45 -27.10
CA VAL A 364 -10.42 -16.53 -26.83
C VAL A 364 -10.80 -18.00 -26.80
N ASP A 365 -11.30 -18.46 -25.64
CA ASP A 365 -11.66 -19.87 -25.39
C ASP A 365 -10.52 -20.86 -25.70
N GLY A 366 -9.29 -20.48 -25.33
CA GLY A 366 -8.08 -21.28 -25.56
C GLY A 366 -7.57 -21.26 -27.01
N ILE A 367 -8.19 -20.47 -27.89
CA ILE A 367 -7.83 -20.38 -29.31
C ILE A 367 -7.20 -19.00 -29.58
N TRP A 368 -6.01 -19.00 -30.19
CA TRP A 368 -5.37 -17.79 -30.69
C TRP A 368 -6.16 -17.19 -31.85
N ARG A 369 -6.52 -15.91 -31.74
CA ARG A 369 -7.27 -15.17 -32.75
C ARG A 369 -6.67 -13.79 -33.00
N CYS A 370 -6.81 -13.33 -34.23
CA CYS A 370 -6.60 -11.95 -34.60
C CYS A 370 -7.95 -11.21 -34.65
N SER A 371 -7.97 -9.96 -34.21
CA SER A 371 -9.10 -9.06 -34.43
C SER A 371 -9.14 -8.65 -35.90
N THR A 372 -10.36 -8.53 -36.43
CA THR A 372 -10.62 -8.01 -37.78
C THR A 372 -10.49 -6.49 -37.87
N GLU A 373 -10.40 -5.80 -36.73
CA GLU A 373 -10.30 -4.34 -36.66
C GLU A 373 -8.87 -3.81 -36.83
N PHE A 374 -7.86 -4.68 -36.76
CA PHE A 374 -6.45 -4.31 -36.88
C PHE A 374 -5.81 -4.99 -38.11
N PRO A 375 -4.83 -4.34 -38.76
CA PRO A 375 -4.06 -4.98 -39.82
C PRO A 375 -3.31 -6.20 -39.25
N THR A 376 -2.91 -7.11 -40.14
CA THR A 376 -2.17 -8.32 -39.76
C THR A 376 -0.88 -8.48 -40.55
N VAL A 377 0.11 -9.14 -39.94
CA VAL A 377 1.38 -9.53 -40.57
C VAL A 377 1.65 -11.00 -40.27
N SER A 378 2.30 -11.70 -41.21
CA SER A 378 2.78 -13.07 -40.97
C SER A 378 4.25 -13.01 -40.59
N ASP A 379 4.61 -13.67 -39.49
CA ASP A 379 6.01 -13.83 -39.10
C ASP A 379 6.72 -14.91 -39.94
N ASN A 380 8.03 -15.06 -39.74
CA ASN A 380 8.85 -16.07 -40.44
C ASN A 380 8.48 -17.53 -40.09
N GLN A 381 7.63 -17.74 -39.08
CA GLN A 381 7.15 -19.05 -38.65
C GLN A 381 5.74 -19.34 -39.21
N GLY A 382 5.18 -18.43 -40.02
CA GLY A 382 3.84 -18.54 -40.59
C GLY A 382 2.72 -18.17 -39.62
N ASN A 383 3.04 -17.58 -38.46
CA ASN A 383 2.03 -17.10 -37.54
C ASN A 383 1.50 -15.74 -38.01
N VAL A 384 0.17 -15.60 -38.09
CA VAL A 384 -0.48 -14.33 -38.44
C VAL A 384 -0.79 -13.54 -37.17
N ASN A 385 -0.18 -12.37 -36.94
CA ASN A 385 -0.40 -11.50 -35.78
C ASN A 385 -1.13 -10.21 -36.17
N ASN A 386 -1.91 -9.60 -35.27
CA ASN A 386 -2.34 -8.21 -35.44
C ASN A 386 -1.17 -7.26 -35.28
N VAL A 387 -1.18 -6.14 -36.00
CA VAL A 387 -0.15 -5.12 -35.96
C VAL A 387 -0.73 -3.78 -35.53
N LEU A 388 -0.09 -3.15 -34.56
CA LEU A 388 -0.27 -1.75 -34.26
C LEU A 388 0.97 -1.00 -34.78
N ALA A 389 0.85 -0.41 -35.96
CA ALA A 389 1.97 0.28 -36.59
C ALA A 389 2.39 1.51 -35.78
N GLU A 390 3.68 1.86 -35.90
CA GLU A 390 4.22 3.10 -35.37
C GLU A 390 3.41 4.28 -35.90
N SER A 391 2.99 5.16 -34.99
CA SER A 391 2.32 6.39 -35.38
C SER A 391 3.35 7.33 -35.97
N THR A 392 3.48 7.35 -37.30
CA THR A 392 4.20 8.43 -37.98
C THR A 392 3.40 9.71 -37.77
N SER A 393 3.71 10.44 -36.70
CA SER A 393 3.16 11.79 -36.54
C SER A 393 3.54 12.56 -37.81
N PRO A 394 2.56 13.17 -38.49
CA PRO A 394 2.83 13.86 -39.74
C PRO A 394 3.89 14.91 -39.45
N THR A 395 5.07 14.73 -40.03
CA THR A 395 6.20 15.64 -39.84
C THR A 395 5.69 17.03 -40.21
N SER A 396 5.57 17.91 -39.21
CA SER A 396 5.05 19.25 -39.42
C SER A 396 5.77 19.87 -40.62
N PRO A 397 5.05 20.40 -41.62
CA PRO A 397 5.68 20.88 -42.84
C PRO A 397 6.73 21.92 -42.48
N ASN A 398 7.96 21.58 -42.83
CA ASN A 398 9.17 22.32 -42.53
C ASN A 398 8.95 23.80 -42.88
N LYS A 399 8.85 24.68 -41.87
CA LYS A 399 8.74 26.14 -42.09
C LYS A 399 9.97 26.56 -42.87
N ARG A 400 9.80 26.74 -44.19
CA ARG A 400 10.82 27.32 -45.08
C ARG A 400 11.33 28.59 -44.42
N ARG A 401 12.61 28.59 -44.04
CA ARG A 401 13.39 29.77 -43.69
C ARG A 401 13.19 30.80 -44.80
N THR A 402 12.48 31.88 -44.50
CA THR A 402 12.47 33.09 -45.31
C THR A 402 13.91 33.61 -45.37
N SER A 403 14.47 33.59 -46.59
CA SER A 403 15.74 34.21 -46.93
C SER A 403 15.75 35.67 -46.51
N SER A 404 16.77 36.06 -45.76
CA SER A 404 17.15 37.43 -45.48
C SER A 404 17.31 38.22 -46.79
N VAL A 405 16.52 39.27 -46.95
CA VAL A 405 16.70 40.28 -47.99
C VAL A 405 17.89 41.19 -47.59
N PRO A 406 18.90 41.38 -48.45
CA PRO A 406 19.95 42.38 -48.22
C PRO A 406 19.40 43.79 -48.36
N ARG A 407 19.91 44.68 -47.51
CA ARG A 407 19.53 46.08 -47.36
C ARG A 407 20.60 46.96 -48.02
N GLU A 408 20.29 47.51 -49.19
CA GLU A 408 21.04 48.57 -49.91
C GLU A 408 20.13 49.04 -51.08
N LEU A 409 20.07 50.28 -51.57
CA LEU A 409 20.27 51.65 -51.10
C LEU A 409 19.76 52.52 -52.29
N ALA A 410 19.30 53.74 -51.99
CA ALA A 410 19.28 54.92 -52.88
C ALA A 410 18.18 55.09 -53.97
N ALA A 411 17.45 56.20 -53.79
CA ALA A 411 17.21 57.31 -54.72
C ALA A 411 16.57 57.04 -56.11
N GLN A 412 15.30 57.43 -56.25
CA GLN A 412 14.83 58.61 -57.01
C GLN A 412 13.36 58.86 -56.73
#